data_AF-A0A8T1YLI6-F1
#
_entry.id   AF-A0A8T1YLI6-F1
#
_cell.length_a   1.000
_cell.length_b   1.000
_cell.length_c   1.000
_cell.angle_alpha   90.00
_cell.angle_beta   90.00
_cell.angle_gamma   90.00
#
_symmetry.space_group_name_H-M   'P 1'
#
loop_
_entity.id
_entity.type
_entity.pdbx_description
1 polymer ?
#
loop_
_entity_poly.entity_id
_entity_poly.type
_entity_poly.pdbx_seq_one_letter_code
_entity_poly.pdbx_strand_id
1 'polypeptide(L)'
;MGQNFPNGLGTFYIGMYKLVEDPSSDPIISWSKSNNGFVMCNEEERIRSKILLRFTCEKLSEFLSELKYYGFRRVKKKKESGEMEFRNEDFVRGQPERLRDMMLKAFRKHRAKFKAKEAAKEAAKQLQRLQI
;
A
#
# COMPACT_ATOMS: atom_id res chain seq x y z
N MET A 1 17.96 6.73 18.40
CA MET A 1 17.44 7.96 17.76
C MET A 1 15.99 7.72 17.41
N GLY A 2 15.07 8.54 17.92
CA GLY A 2 13.64 8.39 17.62
C GLY A 2 13.38 8.83 16.18
N GLN A 3 12.84 7.93 15.35
CA GLN A 3 12.42 8.30 14.00
C GLN A 3 11.28 9.33 14.10
N ASN A 4 11.48 10.50 13.51
CA ASN A 4 10.51 11.58 13.56
C ASN A 4 9.58 11.47 12.34
N PHE A 5 8.36 11.00 12.57
CA PHE A 5 7.34 10.91 11.51
C PHE A 5 6.68 12.28 11.30
N PRO A 6 6.38 12.67 10.05
CA PRO A 6 5.60 13.89 9.78
C PRO A 6 4.26 13.92 10.52
N ASN A 7 3.91 15.09 11.07
CA ASN A 7 2.61 15.32 11.68
C ASN A 7 1.47 15.13 10.67
N GLY A 8 0.36 14.55 11.13
CA GLY A 8 -0.85 14.34 10.32
C GLY A 8 -0.79 13.13 9.36
N LEU A 9 0.22 12.26 9.49
CA LEU A 9 0.23 11.00 8.76
C LEU A 9 -0.83 10.04 9.31
N GLY A 10 -1.52 9.36 8.39
CA GLY A 10 -2.44 8.28 8.75
C GLY A 10 -1.71 7.12 9.45
N THR A 11 -2.41 6.47 10.38
CA THR A 11 -1.89 5.37 11.20
C THR A 11 -1.32 4.23 10.36
N PHE A 12 -1.89 3.95 9.19
CA PHE A 12 -1.39 2.93 8.27
C PHE A 12 0.04 3.21 7.78
N TYR A 13 0.38 4.45 7.39
CA TYR A 13 1.72 4.78 6.88
C TYR A 13 2.79 4.56 7.95
N ILE A 14 2.52 5.03 9.17
CA ILE A 14 3.42 4.89 10.31
C ILE A 14 3.53 3.41 10.72
N GLY A 15 2.38 2.73 10.81
CA GLY A 15 2.32 1.31 11.18
C GLY A 15 3.07 0.43 10.21
N MET A 16 2.88 0.63 8.90
CA MET A 16 3.59 -0.11 7.85
C MET A 16 5.10 0.15 7.89
N TYR A 17 5.51 1.42 8.02
CA TYR A 17 6.94 1.73 8.09
C TYR A 17 7.59 1.06 9.31
N LYS A 18 6.98 1.17 10.49
CA LYS A 18 7.46 0.53 11.71
C LYS A 18 7.47 -0.99 11.62
N LEU A 19 6.47 -1.58 10.96
CA LEU A 19 6.42 -3.01 10.74
C LEU A 19 7.60 -3.45 9.87
N VAL A 20 7.83 -2.84 8.71
CA VAL A 20 8.93 -3.22 7.81
C VAL A 20 10.31 -2.96 8.43
N GLU A 21 10.44 -1.97 9.31
CA GLU A 21 11.68 -1.66 10.01
C GLU A 21 11.99 -2.62 11.18
N ASP A 22 10.98 -3.33 11.70
CA ASP A 22 11.10 -4.24 12.84
C ASP A 22 11.73 -5.57 12.42
N PRO A 23 12.99 -5.88 12.79
CA PRO A 23 13.67 -7.10 12.36
C PRO A 23 13.00 -8.38 12.84
N SER A 24 12.18 -8.30 13.90
CA SER A 24 11.41 -9.46 14.38
C SER A 24 10.31 -9.89 13.39
N SER A 25 9.97 -9.01 12.44
CA SER A 25 8.98 -9.23 11.39
C SER A 25 9.60 -9.65 10.05
N ASP A 26 10.93 -9.52 9.88
CA ASP A 26 11.67 -9.88 8.66
C ASP A 26 11.30 -11.23 8.05
N PRO A 27 11.02 -12.28 8.85
CA PRO A 27 10.65 -13.57 8.30
C PRO A 27 9.29 -13.57 7.54
N ILE A 28 8.52 -12.49 7.64
CA ILE A 28 7.18 -12.33 7.03
C ILE A 28 7.15 -11.11 6.12
N ILE A 29 7.76 -10.02 6.57
CA ILE A 29 7.82 -8.75 5.87
C ILE A 29 9.14 -8.05 6.17
N SER A 30 9.87 -7.66 5.14
CA SER A 30 11.18 -7.01 5.28
C SER A 30 11.40 -5.99 4.18
N TRP A 31 12.34 -5.08 4.39
CA TRP A 31 12.77 -4.14 3.34
C TRP A 31 13.19 -4.88 2.07
N SER A 32 12.77 -4.35 0.92
CA SER A 32 13.27 -4.81 -0.38
C SER A 32 14.75 -4.48 -0.53
N LYS A 33 15.47 -5.23 -1.38
CA LYS A 33 16.89 -4.98 -1.68
C LYS A 33 17.16 -3.56 -2.21
N SER A 34 16.17 -2.94 -2.85
CA SER A 34 16.23 -1.58 -3.37
C SER A 34 15.85 -0.50 -2.35
N ASN A 35 15.49 -0.88 -1.11
CA ASN A 35 15.13 0.01 0.00
C ASN A 35 13.99 1.02 -0.32
N ASN A 36 13.21 0.79 -1.36
CA ASN A 36 12.10 1.66 -1.82
C ASN A 36 10.75 0.92 -1.85
N GLY A 37 10.58 0.05 -0.86
CA GLY A 37 9.51 -0.93 -0.80
C GLY A 37 9.87 -2.08 0.13
N PHE A 38 8.98 -3.06 0.19
CA PHE A 38 9.13 -4.23 1.04
C PHE A 38 8.77 -5.51 0.30
N VAL A 39 9.24 -6.63 0.83
CA VAL A 39 8.89 -7.97 0.40
C VAL A 39 8.08 -8.62 1.50
N MET A 40 7.03 -9.33 1.13
CA MET A 40 6.15 -10.06 2.03
C MET A 40 6.05 -11.52 1.58
N CYS A 41 6.06 -12.47 2.51
CA CYS A 41 5.82 -13.87 2.17
C CYS A 41 4.40 -14.06 1.61
N ASN A 42 4.14 -15.16 0.90
CA ASN A 42 2.81 -15.53 0.42
C ASN A 42 2.12 -16.59 1.32
N GLU A 43 2.66 -16.87 2.50
CA GLU A 43 2.10 -17.81 3.46
C GLU A 43 1.01 -17.14 4.30
N GLU A 44 -0.25 -17.32 3.91
CA GLU A 44 -1.40 -16.60 4.50
C GLU A 44 -1.53 -16.77 6.02
N GLU A 45 -1.26 -17.97 6.54
CA GLU A 45 -1.28 -18.27 7.99
C GLU A 45 -0.27 -17.40 8.76
N ARG A 46 0.91 -17.21 8.19
CA ARG A 46 2.00 -16.45 8.79
C ARG A 46 1.70 -14.95 8.77
N ILE A 47 1.10 -14.46 7.69
CA ILE A 47 0.62 -13.08 7.58
C ILE A 47 -0.51 -12.82 8.59
N ARG A 48 -1.47 -13.76 8.70
CA ARG A 48 -2.58 -13.65 9.67
C ARG A 48 -2.08 -13.54 11.11
N SER A 49 -1.19 -14.43 11.51
CA SER A 49 -0.73 -14.51 12.90
C SER A 49 0.11 -13.31 13.37
N LYS A 50 0.75 -12.55 12.46
CA LYS A 50 1.66 -11.45 12.86
C LYS A 50 1.37 -10.09 12.27
N ILE A 51 0.91 -10.00 11.02
CA ILE A 51 0.63 -8.72 10.36
C ILE A 51 -0.79 -8.31 10.65
N LEU A 52 -1.77 -9.20 10.44
CA LEU A 52 -3.17 -8.84 10.63
C LEU A 52 -3.50 -8.50 12.09
N LEU A 53 -2.81 -9.09 13.08
CA LEU A 53 -2.95 -8.68 14.49
C LEU A 53 -2.46 -7.25 14.79
N ARG A 54 -1.55 -6.72 13.96
CA ARG A 54 -0.99 -5.36 14.11
C ARG A 54 -1.86 -4.30 13.40
N PHE A 55 -2.76 -4.73 12.53
CA PHE A 55 -3.70 -3.88 11.80
C PHE A 55 -5.15 -4.27 12.15
N THR A 56 -6.15 -3.52 11.68
CA THR A 56 -7.57 -3.85 11.92
C THR A 56 -8.16 -4.71 10.81
N CYS A 57 -7.32 -5.35 9.99
CA CYS A 57 -7.74 -6.18 8.86
C CYS A 57 -7.91 -7.63 9.29
N GLU A 58 -9.01 -8.27 8.88
CA GLU A 58 -9.26 -9.68 9.20
C GLU A 58 -8.79 -10.62 8.07
N LYS A 59 -8.73 -10.09 6.85
CA LYS A 59 -8.40 -10.84 5.63
C LYS A 59 -7.19 -10.27 4.93
N LEU A 60 -6.38 -11.16 4.36
CA LEU A 60 -5.24 -10.77 3.52
C LEU A 60 -5.69 -9.88 2.35
N SER A 61 -6.84 -10.16 1.74
CA SER A 61 -7.39 -9.37 0.64
C SER A 61 -7.71 -7.91 1.02
N GLU A 62 -8.14 -7.67 2.26
CA GLU A 62 -8.36 -6.33 2.80
C GLU A 62 -7.04 -5.60 2.96
N PHE A 63 -6.04 -6.25 3.54
CA PHE A 63 -4.70 -5.69 3.67
C PHE A 63 -4.06 -5.37 2.31
N LEU A 64 -4.18 -6.25 1.32
CA LEU A 64 -3.70 -6.00 -0.05
C LEU A 64 -4.44 -4.83 -0.71
N SER A 65 -5.72 -4.63 -0.38
CA SER A 65 -6.50 -3.50 -0.86
C SER A 65 -6.10 -2.19 -0.18
N GLU A 66 -5.81 -2.23 1.13
CA GLU A 66 -5.24 -1.10 1.86
C GLU A 66 -3.90 -0.69 1.26
N LEU A 67 -2.97 -1.63 1.03
CA LEU A 67 -1.68 -1.32 0.38
C LEU A 67 -1.88 -0.53 -0.92
N LYS A 68 -2.81 -0.97 -1.77
CA LYS A 68 -3.16 -0.27 -3.01
C LYS A 68 -3.77 1.11 -2.76
N TYR A 69 -4.61 1.24 -1.73
CA TYR A 69 -5.20 2.51 -1.32
C TYR A 69 -4.13 3.49 -0.81
N TYR A 70 -3.16 3.03 -0.04
CA TYR A 70 -2.09 3.88 0.47
C TYR A 70 -0.97 4.12 -0.55
N GLY A 71 -1.10 3.62 -1.77
CA GLY A 71 -0.25 3.98 -2.90
C GLY A 71 0.87 2.98 -3.21
N PHE A 72 0.92 1.82 -2.55
CA PHE A 72 1.83 0.75 -2.93
C PHE A 72 1.43 0.13 -4.27
N ARG A 73 2.43 -0.29 -5.03
CA ARG A 73 2.27 -1.06 -6.27
C ARG A 73 2.90 -2.43 -6.09
N ARG A 74 2.16 -3.48 -6.45
CA ARG A 74 2.69 -4.84 -6.50
C ARG A 74 3.65 -4.97 -7.68
N VAL A 75 4.88 -5.35 -7.40
CA VAL A 75 5.89 -5.72 -8.40
C VAL A 75 5.71 -7.21 -8.71
N LYS A 76 5.59 -7.55 -9.99
CA LYS A 76 5.54 -8.96 -10.41
C LYS A 76 6.95 -9.54 -10.29
N LYS A 77 7.22 -10.32 -9.24
CA LYS A 77 8.40 -11.20 -9.15
C LYS A 77 8.13 -12.52 -9.89
N LYS A 78 9.21 -13.26 -10.21
CA LYS A 78 9.14 -14.63 -10.73
C LYS A 78 8.41 -15.52 -9.71
N LYS A 79 7.48 -16.37 -10.18
CA LYS A 79 6.57 -17.19 -9.36
C LYS A 79 7.28 -18.12 -8.36
N GLU A 80 8.55 -18.43 -8.60
CA GLU A 80 9.32 -19.45 -7.89
C GLU A 80 9.67 -19.09 -6.44
N SER A 81 9.70 -17.80 -6.07
CA SER A 81 10.16 -17.40 -4.73
C SER A 81 9.07 -17.39 -3.65
N GLY A 82 7.79 -17.60 -3.99
CA GLY A 82 6.70 -17.56 -3.00
C GLY A 82 6.54 -16.21 -2.27
N GLU A 83 7.08 -15.13 -2.84
CA GLU A 83 7.10 -13.79 -2.23
C GLU A 83 6.36 -12.77 -3.09
N MET A 84 5.80 -11.76 -2.42
CA MET A 84 5.20 -10.59 -3.04
C MET A 84 6.02 -9.35 -2.71
N GLU A 85 6.40 -8.59 -3.72
CA GLU A 85 7.08 -7.32 -3.52
C GLU A 85 6.16 -6.13 -3.78
N PHE A 86 6.22 -5.15 -2.91
CA PHE A 86 5.45 -3.92 -2.99
C PHE A 86 6.40 -2.73 -2.95
N ARG A 87 6.22 -1.78 -3.86
CA ARG A 87 7.06 -0.59 -3.96
C ARG A 87 6.27 0.70 -4.00
N ASN A 88 6.90 1.74 -3.50
CA ASN A 88 6.48 3.13 -3.68
C ASN A 88 7.74 4.01 -3.67
N GLU A 89 7.80 5.01 -4.54
CA GLU A 89 8.97 5.88 -4.69
C GLU A 89 9.28 6.69 -3.43
N ASP A 90 8.27 6.95 -2.60
CA ASP A 90 8.34 7.73 -1.36
C ASP A 90 8.27 6.87 -0.08
N PHE A 91 8.25 5.53 -0.23
CA PHE A 91 8.39 4.60 0.89
C PHE A 91 9.83 4.09 0.94
N VAL A 92 10.72 4.85 1.58
CA VAL A 92 12.18 4.61 1.54
C VAL A 92 12.75 4.36 2.93
N ARG A 93 13.58 3.32 3.04
CA ARG A 93 14.25 2.96 4.29
C ARG A 93 15.11 4.12 4.79
N GLY A 94 14.96 4.45 6.06
CA GLY A 94 15.64 5.56 6.73
C GLY A 94 15.06 6.95 6.43
N GLN A 95 14.00 7.08 5.63
CA GLN A 95 13.43 8.37 5.21
C GLN A 95 11.91 8.46 5.50
N PRO A 96 11.48 8.39 6.78
CA PRO A 96 10.06 8.44 7.15
C PRO A 96 9.38 9.77 6.80
N GLU A 97 10.14 10.84 6.58
CA GLU A 97 9.64 12.16 6.17
C GLU A 97 8.93 12.13 4.80
N ARG A 98 9.33 11.22 3.92
CA ARG A 98 8.77 11.07 2.56
C ARG A 98 7.36 10.46 2.54
N LEU A 99 6.93 9.85 3.64
CA LEU A 99 5.58 9.30 3.77
C LEU A 99 4.50 10.37 3.59
N ARG A 100 4.81 11.66 3.87
CA ARG A 100 3.87 12.76 3.61
C ARG A 100 3.59 12.90 2.12
N ASP A 101 4.61 12.84 1.28
CA ASP A 101 4.44 12.93 -0.17
C ASP A 101 3.71 11.71 -0.72
N MET A 102 4.03 10.52 -0.21
CA MET A 102 3.29 9.28 -0.51
C MET A 102 1.79 9.46 -0.28
N MET A 103 1.42 9.99 0.89
CA MET A 103 0.04 10.20 1.28
C MET A 103 -0.69 11.19 0.37
N LEU A 104 -0.08 12.34 0.09
CA LEU A 104 -0.66 13.36 -0.79
C LEU A 104 -0.84 12.84 -2.22
N LYS A 105 0.14 12.10 -2.75
CA LYS A 105 0.07 11.48 -4.08
C LYS A 105 -1.04 10.43 -4.14
N ALA A 106 -1.18 9.58 -3.11
CA ALA A 106 -2.25 8.59 -3.02
C ALA A 106 -3.63 9.26 -3.04
N PHE A 107 -3.86 10.29 -2.21
CA PHE A 107 -5.13 11.02 -2.17
C PHE A 107 -5.46 11.70 -3.51
N ARG A 108 -4.49 12.37 -4.13
CA ARG A 108 -4.67 12.99 -5.46
C ARG A 108 -5.08 11.95 -6.50
N LYS A 109 -4.42 10.79 -6.51
CA LYS A 109 -4.71 9.68 -7.43
C LYS A 109 -6.13 9.13 -7.23
N HIS A 110 -6.56 8.91 -5.99
CA HIS A 110 -7.92 8.42 -5.72
C HIS A 110 -8.99 9.42 -6.10
N ARG A 111 -8.77 10.71 -5.79
CA ARG A 111 -9.69 11.78 -6.17
C ARG A 111 -9.83 11.88 -7.69
N ALA A 112 -8.71 11.82 -8.43
CA ALA A 112 -8.73 11.83 -9.89
C ALA A 112 -9.47 10.60 -10.45
N LYS A 113 -9.22 9.41 -9.90
CA LYS A 113 -9.89 8.18 -10.31
C LYS A 113 -11.40 8.22 -10.07
N PHE A 114 -11.83 8.74 -8.92
CA PHE A 114 -13.25 8.90 -8.61
C PHE A 114 -13.93 9.85 -9.60
N LYS A 115 -13.34 11.04 -9.84
CA LYS A 115 -13.84 12.00 -10.84
C LYS A 115 -13.95 11.39 -12.23
N ALA A 116 -12.93 10.66 -12.69
CA ALA A 116 -12.93 10.01 -14.00
C ALA A 116 -14.03 8.94 -14.11
N LYS A 117 -14.27 8.16 -13.05
CA LYS A 117 -15.33 7.14 -13.02
C LYS A 117 -16.73 7.77 -13.12
N GLU A 118 -16.96 8.87 -12.41
CA GLU A 118 -18.25 9.58 -12.48
C GLU A 118 -18.46 10.21 -13.85
N ALA A 119 -17.43 10.84 -14.43
CA ALA A 119 -17.50 11.38 -15.79
C ALA A 119 -17.79 10.29 -16.84
N ALA A 120 -17.15 9.12 -16.72
CA ALA A 120 -17.40 7.99 -17.62
C ALA A 120 -18.83 7.43 -17.49
N LYS A 121 -19.37 7.38 -16.25
CA LYS A 121 -20.75 6.94 -16.00
C LYS A 121 -21.76 7.92 -16.60
N GLU A 122 -21.54 9.23 -16.45
CA GLU A 122 -22.40 10.25 -17.04
C GLU A 122 -22.34 10.22 -18.57
N ALA A 123 -21.14 10.10 -19.16
CA ALA A 123 -20.98 9.95 -20.60
C ALA A 123 -21.70 8.71 -21.14
N ALA A 124 -21.61 7.57 -20.44
CA ALA A 124 -22.33 6.34 -20.82
C ALA A 124 -23.85 6.54 -20.77
N LYS A 125 -24.36 7.25 -19.77
CA LYS A 125 -25.78 7.59 -19.64
C LYS A 125 -26.26 8.53 -20.76
N GLN A 126 -25.41 9.48 -21.18
CA GLN A 126 -25.72 10.39 -22.29
C GLN A 126 -25.75 9.67 -23.63
N LEU A 127 -24.83 8.74 -23.89
CA LEU A 127 -24.83 7.93 -25.11
C LEU A 127 -26.10 7.06 -25.22
N GLN A 128 -26.53 6.43 -24.11
CA GLN A 128 -27.78 5.67 -24.09
C GLN A 128 -29.02 6.55 -24.37
N ARG A 129 -28.98 7.83 -24.00
CA ARG A 129 -30.07 8.79 -24.24
C ARG A 129 -30.17 9.23 -25.71
N LEU A 130 -29.07 9.21 -26.46
CA LEU A 130 -29.03 9.60 -27.88
C LEU A 130 -29.42 8.46 -28.83
N GLN A 131 -29.62 7.24 -28.30
CA GLN A 131 -30.03 6.06 -29.07
C GLN A 131 -31.56 5.83 -29.05
N ILE A 132 -32.34 6.86 -28.68
CA ILE A 132 -33.82 6.91 -28.72
C ILE A 132 -34.21 8.07 -29.63
#